data_AF-A0A6I4YZM2-F1
#
_entry.id   AF-A0A6I4YZM2-F1
#
_cell.length_a   1.000
_cell.length_b   1.000
_cell.length_c   1.000
_cell.angle_alpha   90.00
_cell.angle_beta   90.00
_cell.angle_gamma   90.00
#
_symmetry.space_group_name_H-M   'P 1'
#
loop_
_entity.id
_entity.type
_entity.pdbx_description
1 polymer ?
#
loop_
_entity_poly.entity_id
_entity_poly.type
_entity_poly.pdbx_seq_one_letter_code
_entity_poly.pdbx_strand_id
1 'polypeptide(L)'
;MSDSTLLTHLWLLDWFGHIIDHDPIRDELIRRPFTPYNYPDLFALAPLPLKLPATAMLRKRSTLPRAFPDLEMVDAGDNLIGLRVKERNSWFSINPRNELTHFNAASLMGWEKFSPLTIEMFNGLSALIDRNSSAILDSEGKECGPAHFRPEGDNVVVLQDFQFCTGRNARQLHAIGELTPGNETTITLQGWGADTQQTFTIRCLKESKS
;
A
#
# COMPACT_ATOMS: atom_id res chain seq x y z
N MET A 1 -21.42 1.61 -27.15
CA MET A 1 -21.48 2.19 -25.80
C MET A 1 -20.09 2.03 -25.22
N SER A 2 -19.34 3.13 -25.08
CA SER A 2 -18.00 3.10 -24.52
C SER A 2 -18.12 2.89 -23.01
N ASP A 3 -17.73 1.70 -22.54
CA ASP A 3 -17.44 1.50 -21.12
C ASP A 3 -16.34 2.48 -20.74
N SER A 4 -16.69 3.58 -20.06
CA SER A 4 -15.71 4.41 -19.39
C SER A 4 -15.17 3.56 -18.23
N THR A 5 -14.03 2.92 -18.43
CA THR A 5 -13.35 2.22 -17.34
C THR A 5 -12.96 3.30 -16.32
N LEU A 6 -13.64 3.32 -15.17
CA LEU A 6 -13.31 4.24 -14.10
C LEU A 6 -11.88 3.95 -13.63
N LEU A 7 -11.03 4.98 -13.65
CA LEU A 7 -9.68 4.90 -13.13
C LEU A 7 -9.72 5.13 -11.62
N THR A 8 -9.03 4.27 -10.88
CA THR A 8 -8.91 4.32 -9.43
C THR A 8 -7.53 4.84 -9.04
N HIS A 9 -7.47 5.58 -7.93
CA HIS A 9 -6.22 5.98 -7.29
C HIS A 9 -5.58 4.78 -6.59
N LEU A 10 -4.32 4.50 -6.93
CA LEU A 10 -3.48 3.52 -6.27
C LEU A 10 -2.32 4.25 -5.58
N TRP A 11 -2.31 4.23 -4.25
CA TRP A 11 -1.16 4.70 -3.47
C TRP A 11 -0.11 3.60 -3.38
N LEU A 12 1.16 3.99 -3.35
CA LEU A 12 2.27 3.06 -3.42
C LEU A 12 2.95 2.96 -2.06
N LEU A 13 2.81 1.79 -1.42
CA LEU A 13 3.56 1.44 -0.22
C LEU A 13 4.81 0.66 -0.62
N ASP A 14 5.98 1.10 -0.18
CA ASP A 14 7.24 0.49 -0.54
C ASP A 14 7.54 -0.81 0.24
N TRP A 15 8.69 -1.39 -0.06
CA TRP A 15 9.23 -2.58 0.60
C TRP A 15 9.50 -2.41 2.10
N PHE A 16 9.40 -1.20 2.66
CA PHE A 16 9.77 -0.89 4.04
C PHE A 16 8.62 -0.23 4.81
N GLY A 17 7.38 -0.34 4.32
CA GLY A 17 6.22 0.23 5.00
C GLY A 17 6.14 1.76 4.94
N HIS A 18 6.81 2.38 3.98
CA HIS A 18 6.72 3.81 3.71
C HIS A 18 5.84 4.05 2.50
N ILE A 19 5.12 5.16 2.52
CA ILE A 19 4.29 5.58 1.40
C ILE A 19 5.08 6.53 0.50
N ILE A 20 4.95 6.36 -0.81
CA ILE A 20 5.55 7.27 -1.79
C ILE A 20 4.68 8.51 -1.91
N ASP A 21 5.34 9.66 -1.87
CA ASP A 21 4.71 10.95 -1.97
C ASP A 21 5.54 11.90 -2.82
N HIS A 22 5.06 13.13 -2.95
CA HIS A 22 5.74 14.22 -3.63
C HIS A 22 5.94 15.38 -2.66
N ASP A 23 7.15 15.95 -2.64
CA ASP A 23 7.42 17.22 -1.97
C ASP A 23 7.11 18.37 -2.95
N PRO A 24 6.04 19.16 -2.74
CA PRO A 24 5.66 20.23 -3.65
C PRO A 24 6.62 21.42 -3.62
N ILE A 25 7.42 21.58 -2.57
CA ILE A 25 8.38 22.69 -2.42
C ILE A 25 9.66 22.37 -3.19
N ARG A 26 10.14 21.12 -3.08
CA ARG A 26 11.39 20.67 -3.73
C ARG A 26 11.17 20.05 -5.11
N ASP A 27 9.92 19.77 -5.47
CA ASP A 27 9.51 19.04 -6.68
C ASP A 27 10.24 17.70 -6.84
N GLU A 28 10.33 16.93 -5.76
CA GLU A 28 10.97 15.63 -5.73
C GLU A 28 10.04 14.52 -5.22
N LEU A 29 10.32 13.29 -5.64
CA LEU A 29 9.68 12.11 -5.08
C LEU A 29 10.32 11.80 -3.74
N ILE A 30 9.48 11.72 -2.71
CA ILE A 30 9.90 11.40 -1.36
C ILE A 30 9.23 10.10 -0.92
N ARG A 31 9.81 9.50 0.11
CA ARG A 31 9.16 8.45 0.90
C ARG A 31 8.87 9.02 2.28
N ARG A 32 7.78 8.61 2.91
CA ARG A 32 7.50 8.94 4.31
C ARG A 32 6.90 7.74 5.03
N PRO A 33 7.10 7.60 6.35
CA PRO A 33 6.45 6.54 7.11
C PRO A 33 4.94 6.52 6.81
N PHE A 34 4.35 5.34 6.73
CA PHE A 34 2.91 5.23 6.59
C PHE A 34 2.21 5.88 7.79
N THR A 35 1.34 6.83 7.53
CA THR A 35 0.53 7.52 8.54
C THR A 35 -0.94 7.23 8.29
N PRO A 36 -1.67 6.62 9.25
CA PRO A 36 -3.08 6.29 9.09
C PRO A 36 -3.93 7.47 8.61
N TYR A 37 -4.78 7.22 7.63
CA TYR A 37 -5.74 8.19 7.05
C TYR A 37 -5.11 9.48 6.49
N ASN A 38 -3.80 9.49 6.23
CA ASN A 38 -3.12 10.63 5.61
C ASN A 38 -2.70 10.27 4.17
N TYR A 39 -3.60 10.54 3.23
CA TYR A 39 -3.43 10.20 1.82
C TYR A 39 -2.34 11.05 1.14
N PRO A 40 -1.33 10.43 0.51
CA PRO A 40 -0.35 11.12 -0.31
C PRO A 40 -0.94 11.93 -1.46
N ASP A 41 -0.17 12.94 -1.88
CA ASP A 41 -0.46 13.72 -3.09
C ASP A 41 -0.16 12.92 -4.35
N LEU A 42 0.82 12.01 -4.28
CA LEU A 42 1.21 11.12 -5.37
C LEU A 42 0.39 9.82 -5.38
N PHE A 43 -0.11 9.45 -6.55
CA PHE A 43 -0.79 8.16 -6.79
C PHE A 43 -0.62 7.71 -8.25
N ALA A 44 -0.78 6.41 -8.49
CA ALA A 44 -0.96 5.88 -9.85
C ALA A 44 -2.46 5.80 -10.18
N LEU A 45 -2.83 6.09 -11.44
CA LEU A 45 -4.17 5.80 -11.96
C LEU A 45 -4.18 4.47 -12.70
N ALA A 46 -5.14 3.61 -12.36
CA ALA A 46 -5.35 2.33 -13.04
C ALA A 46 -6.81 1.87 -12.96
N PRO A 47 -7.31 1.10 -13.93
CA PRO A 47 -8.62 0.47 -13.84
C PRO A 47 -8.60 -0.71 -12.84
N LEU A 48 -9.74 -0.96 -12.21
CA LEU A 48 -9.98 -2.17 -11.40
C LEU A 48 -10.96 -3.12 -12.10
N PRO A 49 -10.75 -4.46 -12.04
CA PRO A 49 -9.60 -5.13 -11.44
C PRO A 49 -8.30 -4.86 -12.21
N LEU A 50 -7.19 -4.71 -11.48
CA LEU A 50 -5.88 -4.41 -12.06
C LEU A 50 -5.40 -5.59 -12.92
N LYS A 51 -5.22 -5.36 -14.22
CA LYS A 51 -4.66 -6.33 -15.16
C LYS A 51 -3.23 -5.94 -15.49
N LEU A 52 -2.26 -6.82 -15.20
CA LEU A 52 -0.84 -6.56 -15.41
C LEU A 52 -0.31 -7.34 -16.63
N PRO A 53 0.65 -6.78 -17.39
CA PRO A 53 1.20 -5.43 -17.25
C PRO A 53 0.18 -4.34 -17.64
N ALA A 54 0.29 -3.16 -17.04
CA ALA A 54 -0.54 -2.00 -17.33
C ALA A 54 0.28 -0.71 -17.39
N THR A 55 -0.15 0.27 -18.17
CA THR A 55 0.46 1.61 -18.12
C THR A 55 0.26 2.22 -16.73
N ALA A 56 1.35 2.67 -16.10
CA ALA A 56 1.30 3.37 -14.82
C ALA A 56 1.24 4.87 -15.06
N MET A 57 0.09 5.48 -14.78
CA MET A 57 -0.07 6.93 -14.87
C MET A 57 0.16 7.56 -13.50
N LEU A 58 1.40 7.91 -13.17
CA LEU A 58 1.68 8.67 -11.95
C LEU A 58 1.12 10.09 -12.07
N ARG A 59 0.38 10.49 -11.04
CA ARG A 59 -0.28 11.79 -10.91
C ARG A 59 -0.03 12.36 -9.53
N LYS A 60 -0.03 13.70 -9.47
CA LYS A 60 0.03 14.52 -8.28
C LYS A 60 -1.33 15.22 -8.16
N ARG A 61 -1.89 15.44 -6.96
CA ARG A 61 -3.10 16.29 -6.83
C ARG A 61 -2.72 17.77 -6.90
N SER A 62 -1.55 18.14 -6.39
CA SER A 62 -0.96 19.46 -6.58
C SER A 62 -0.35 19.61 -7.99
N THR A 63 -0.45 20.80 -8.58
CA THR A 63 0.00 21.06 -9.96
C THR A 63 1.43 21.63 -10.03
N LEU A 64 2.20 21.16 -11.04
CA LEU A 64 3.54 21.57 -11.57
C LEU A 64 4.78 20.75 -11.11
N PRO A 65 5.95 20.84 -11.80
CA PRO A 65 6.21 20.87 -13.26
C PRO A 65 6.93 19.61 -13.81
N ARG A 66 7.54 18.74 -12.99
CA ARG A 66 8.33 17.61 -13.52
C ARG A 66 7.45 16.47 -14.01
N ALA A 67 7.55 16.17 -15.30
CA ALA A 67 6.96 14.97 -15.89
C ALA A 67 7.64 13.72 -15.32
N PHE A 68 6.83 12.72 -15.00
CA PHE A 68 7.34 11.37 -14.74
C PHE A 68 7.69 10.70 -16.08
N PRO A 69 8.66 9.78 -16.09
CA PRO A 69 8.90 8.96 -17.28
C PRO A 69 7.66 8.12 -17.60
N ASP A 70 7.59 7.59 -18.81
CA ASP A 70 6.57 6.61 -19.17
C ASP A 70 6.82 5.29 -18.42
N LEU A 71 5.86 4.94 -17.57
CA LEU A 71 5.95 3.79 -16.68
C LEU A 71 4.95 2.69 -17.06
N GLU A 72 5.33 1.46 -16.73
CA GLU A 72 4.50 0.27 -16.79
C GLU A 72 4.51 -0.43 -15.42
N MET A 73 3.33 -0.72 -14.89
CA MET A 73 3.15 -1.62 -13.76
C MET A 73 3.34 -3.05 -14.25
N VAL A 74 4.25 -3.77 -13.60
CA VAL A 74 4.55 -5.18 -13.90
C VAL A 74 4.31 -5.99 -12.63
N ASP A 75 3.77 -7.20 -12.78
CA ASP A 75 3.57 -8.12 -11.66
C ASP A 75 4.92 -8.49 -11.00
N ALA A 76 4.98 -8.37 -9.67
CA ALA A 76 6.14 -8.71 -8.87
C ALA A 76 5.90 -9.85 -7.86
N GLY A 77 4.77 -10.55 -8.02
CA GLY A 77 4.28 -11.62 -7.14
C GLY A 77 3.60 -11.08 -5.89
N ASP A 78 2.80 -11.92 -5.23
CA ASP A 78 2.13 -11.59 -3.96
C ASP A 78 1.26 -10.30 -4.02
N ASN A 79 0.64 -10.03 -5.18
CA ASN A 79 -0.08 -8.78 -5.50
C ASN A 79 0.78 -7.50 -5.37
N LEU A 80 2.09 -7.62 -5.39
CA LEU A 80 3.01 -6.50 -5.50
C LEU A 80 3.25 -6.15 -6.97
N ILE A 81 3.65 -4.91 -7.20
CA ILE A 81 3.99 -4.42 -8.53
C ILE A 81 5.41 -3.84 -8.54
N GLY A 82 6.06 -3.92 -9.70
CA GLY A 82 7.20 -3.09 -10.05
C GLY A 82 6.78 -1.98 -11.02
N LEU A 83 7.46 -0.84 -10.98
CA LEU A 83 7.27 0.24 -11.93
C LEU A 83 8.45 0.32 -12.90
N ARG A 84 8.22 -0.14 -14.13
CA ARG A 84 9.24 -0.22 -15.19
C ARG A 84 9.20 1.01 -16.10
N VAL A 85 10.35 1.62 -16.35
CA VAL A 85 10.52 2.68 -17.35
C VAL A 85 10.54 2.05 -18.74
N LYS A 86 9.55 2.38 -19.57
CA LYS A 86 9.35 1.73 -20.88
C LYS A 86 10.54 1.90 -21.83
N GLU A 87 11.13 3.10 -21.87
CA GLU A 87 12.19 3.42 -22.85
C GLU A 87 13.51 2.68 -22.62
N ARG A 88 13.85 2.39 -21.35
CA ARG A 88 15.18 1.89 -20.97
C ARG A 88 15.17 0.60 -20.15
N ASN A 89 13.99 0.00 -19.96
CA ASN A 89 13.81 -1.27 -19.24
C ASN A 89 14.47 -1.29 -17.85
N SER A 90 14.42 -0.16 -17.15
CA SER A 90 14.90 0.01 -15.78
C SER A 90 13.74 0.20 -14.82
N TRP A 91 14.00 0.10 -13.52
CA TRP A 91 12.96 0.11 -12.48
C TRP A 91 12.99 1.38 -11.64
N PHE A 92 11.82 1.79 -11.18
CA PHE A 92 11.69 2.71 -10.05
C PHE A 92 12.13 1.99 -8.78
N SER A 93 13.01 2.64 -8.03
CA SER A 93 13.59 2.08 -6.80
C SER A 93 13.79 3.17 -5.78
N ILE A 94 13.97 2.72 -4.55
CA ILE A 94 14.25 3.54 -3.39
C ILE A 94 15.50 2.98 -2.72
N ASN A 95 16.50 3.83 -2.55
CA ASN A 95 17.63 3.50 -1.73
C ASN A 95 17.27 3.74 -0.25
N PRO A 96 17.16 2.69 0.59
CA PRO A 96 16.74 2.85 1.98
C PRO A 96 17.79 3.56 2.85
N ARG A 97 19.05 3.66 2.40
CA ARG A 97 20.14 4.23 3.20
C ARG A 97 20.18 5.75 3.18
N ASN A 98 19.65 6.36 2.13
CA ASN A 98 19.69 7.80 1.91
C ASN A 98 18.36 8.35 1.37
N GLU A 99 17.31 7.51 1.39
CA GLU A 99 15.94 7.84 0.98
C GLU A 99 15.80 8.28 -0.49
N LEU A 100 16.86 8.13 -1.30
CA LEU A 100 16.85 8.57 -2.69
C LEU A 100 15.96 7.67 -3.53
N THR A 101 15.02 8.30 -4.24
CA THR A 101 14.18 7.67 -5.24
C THR A 101 14.81 7.84 -6.63
N HIS A 102 14.77 6.80 -7.46
CA HIS A 102 15.36 6.86 -8.80
C HIS A 102 14.70 5.88 -9.77
N PHE A 103 14.89 6.12 -11.07
CA PHE A 103 14.24 5.37 -12.15
C PHE A 103 15.23 4.57 -13.01
N ASN A 104 16.37 4.17 -12.47
CA ASN A 104 17.46 3.51 -13.19
C ASN A 104 17.96 2.23 -12.49
N ALA A 105 17.18 1.62 -11.60
CA ALA A 105 17.53 0.32 -11.04
C ALA A 105 17.53 -0.76 -12.13
N ALA A 106 18.54 -1.63 -12.10
CA ALA A 106 18.78 -2.62 -13.15
C ALA A 106 17.87 -3.86 -13.05
N SER A 107 17.27 -4.10 -11.89
CA SER A 107 16.51 -5.32 -11.62
C SER A 107 15.36 -5.07 -10.65
N LEU A 108 14.27 -5.82 -10.81
CA LEU A 108 13.14 -5.85 -9.89
C LEU A 108 13.46 -6.78 -8.71
N MET A 109 13.98 -6.23 -7.62
CA MET A 109 14.25 -6.95 -6.37
C MET A 109 13.28 -6.48 -5.28
N GLY A 110 13.66 -6.51 -4.00
CA GLY A 110 12.79 -6.04 -2.91
C GLY A 110 12.46 -4.55 -3.04
N TRP A 111 13.47 -3.69 -3.19
CA TRP A 111 13.31 -2.23 -3.11
C TRP A 111 12.51 -1.62 -4.27
N GLU A 112 12.41 -2.36 -5.38
CA GLU A 112 11.64 -2.00 -6.57
C GLU A 112 10.19 -2.51 -6.52
N LYS A 113 9.78 -3.16 -5.42
CA LYS A 113 8.42 -3.69 -5.23
C LYS A 113 7.58 -2.74 -4.38
N PHE A 114 6.34 -2.59 -4.82
CA PHE A 114 5.35 -1.74 -4.19
C PHE A 114 4.04 -2.50 -4.00
N SER A 115 3.38 -2.28 -2.86
CA SER A 115 1.97 -2.65 -2.70
C SER A 115 1.11 -1.51 -3.26
N PRO A 116 0.33 -1.75 -4.33
CA PRO A 116 -0.65 -0.79 -4.79
C PRO A 116 -1.88 -0.86 -3.87
N LEU A 117 -2.17 0.23 -3.17
CA LEU A 117 -3.29 0.32 -2.25
C LEU A 117 -4.42 1.12 -2.91
N THR A 118 -5.62 0.54 -2.99
CA THR A 118 -6.84 1.33 -3.21
C THR A 118 -7.18 2.13 -1.95
N ILE A 119 -8.20 2.97 -1.99
CA ILE A 119 -8.60 3.76 -0.80
C ILE A 119 -9.08 2.84 0.32
N GLU A 120 -9.81 1.78 -0.02
CA GLU A 120 -10.27 0.75 0.90
C GLU A 120 -9.08 0.02 1.51
N MET A 121 -8.10 -0.42 0.70
CA MET A 121 -6.91 -1.08 1.24
C MET A 121 -6.07 -0.15 2.14
N PHE A 122 -5.93 1.13 1.77
CA PHE A 122 -5.27 2.14 2.59
C PHE A 122 -5.97 2.33 3.93
N ASN A 123 -7.31 2.40 3.91
CA ASN A 123 -8.13 2.54 5.10
C ASN A 123 -8.11 1.30 5.97
N GLY A 124 -8.10 0.11 5.38
CA GLY A 124 -7.95 -1.14 6.11
C GLY A 124 -6.62 -1.23 6.84
N LEU A 125 -5.52 -0.86 6.16
CA LEU A 125 -4.21 -0.78 6.80
C LEU A 125 -4.17 0.30 7.89
N SER A 126 -4.79 1.46 7.65
CA SER A 126 -4.92 2.55 8.63
C SER A 126 -5.67 2.09 9.88
N ALA A 127 -6.76 1.35 9.71
CA ALA A 127 -7.56 0.80 10.79
C ALA A 127 -6.74 -0.15 11.67
N LEU A 128 -5.88 -0.98 11.06
CA LEU A 128 -5.01 -1.90 11.82
C LEU A 128 -3.95 -1.15 12.65
N ILE A 129 -3.53 0.04 12.25
CA ILE A 129 -2.44 0.80 12.89
C ILE A 129 -2.97 1.84 13.90
N ASP A 130 -4.12 2.47 13.64
CA ASP A 130 -4.68 3.50 14.54
C ASP A 130 -5.70 2.91 15.52
N ARG A 131 -5.28 2.76 16.79
CA ARG A 131 -6.13 2.31 17.91
C ARG A 131 -7.39 3.17 18.14
N ASN A 132 -7.40 4.42 17.66
CA ASN A 132 -8.57 5.30 17.84
C ASN A 132 -9.65 5.04 16.80
N SER A 133 -9.29 4.36 15.71
CA SER A 133 -10.17 4.10 14.56
C SER A 133 -10.77 2.69 14.59
N SER A 134 -10.05 1.71 15.16
CA SER A 134 -10.53 0.34 15.27
C SER A 134 -10.09 -0.35 16.56
N ALA A 135 -10.89 -1.33 16.98
CA ALA A 135 -10.51 -2.32 17.96
C ALA A 135 -10.24 -3.65 17.25
N ILE A 136 -9.15 -4.32 17.62
CA ILE A 136 -8.69 -5.56 17.01
C ILE A 136 -8.71 -6.63 18.09
N LEU A 137 -9.41 -7.73 17.84
CA LEU A 137 -9.47 -8.88 18.75
C LEU A 137 -8.85 -10.10 18.07
N ASP A 138 -8.10 -10.90 18.82
CA ASP A 138 -7.64 -12.21 18.37
C ASP A 138 -8.78 -13.25 18.37
N SER A 139 -8.46 -14.49 18.00
CA SER A 139 -9.42 -15.60 17.97
C SER A 139 -10.00 -15.98 19.34
N GLU A 140 -9.35 -15.57 20.43
CA GLU A 140 -9.82 -15.79 21.80
C GLU A 140 -10.67 -14.60 22.31
N GLY A 141 -10.85 -13.57 21.48
CA GLY A 141 -11.58 -12.35 21.85
C GLY A 141 -10.75 -11.37 22.68
N LYS A 142 -9.43 -11.56 22.78
CA LYS A 142 -8.54 -10.66 23.51
C LYS A 142 -8.10 -9.52 22.60
N GLU A 143 -8.07 -8.31 23.15
CA GLU A 143 -7.66 -7.11 22.42
C GLU A 143 -6.17 -7.14 22.06
N CYS A 144 -5.88 -6.94 20.78
CA CYS A 144 -4.55 -6.84 20.20
C CYS A 144 -4.04 -5.39 20.26
N GLY A 145 -2.72 -5.24 20.31
CA GLY A 145 -2.08 -3.95 20.02
C GLY A 145 -2.22 -3.58 18.53
N PRO A 146 -1.92 -2.32 18.18
CA PRO A 146 -1.95 -1.83 16.82
C PRO A 146 -0.86 -2.51 16.02
N ALA A 147 -1.14 -2.70 14.76
CA ALA A 147 -0.16 -3.14 13.80
C ALA A 147 0.95 -2.09 13.65
N HIS A 148 2.14 -2.56 13.28
CA HIS A 148 3.28 -1.70 12.92
C HIS A 148 4.13 -2.39 11.86
N PHE A 149 4.90 -1.61 11.10
CA PHE A 149 5.84 -2.16 10.13
C PHE A 149 7.13 -2.63 10.82
N ARG A 150 7.71 -3.72 10.32
CA ARG A 150 9.05 -4.15 10.76
C ARG A 150 10.10 -3.12 10.34
N PRO A 151 11.04 -2.74 11.23
CA PRO A 151 12.09 -1.78 10.90
C PRO A 151 13.03 -2.25 9.78
N GLU A 152 13.23 -3.57 9.64
CA GLU A 152 14.22 -4.12 8.72
C GLU A 152 13.78 -4.13 7.24
N GLY A 153 12.48 -3.94 6.96
CA GLY A 153 11.90 -3.99 5.61
C GLY A 153 11.00 -5.21 5.36
N ASP A 154 10.92 -5.64 4.10
CA ASP A 154 10.17 -6.81 3.61
C ASP A 154 8.66 -6.67 3.44
N ASN A 155 8.14 -5.43 3.47
CA ASN A 155 6.72 -5.13 3.42
C ASN A 155 5.95 -5.87 4.53
N VAL A 156 6.61 -6.12 5.67
CA VAL A 156 6.04 -6.91 6.76
C VAL A 156 5.36 -6.00 7.78
N VAL A 157 4.09 -6.28 8.00
CA VAL A 157 3.28 -5.73 9.08
C VAL A 157 3.25 -6.75 10.21
N VAL A 158 3.50 -6.29 11.43
CA VAL A 158 3.40 -7.05 12.66
C VAL A 158 2.12 -6.65 13.38
N LEU A 159 1.24 -7.61 13.64
CA LEU A 159 0.06 -7.45 14.49
C LEU A 159 0.18 -8.44 15.64
N GLN A 160 0.43 -7.93 16.84
CA GLN A 160 0.83 -8.74 18.00
C GLN A 160 2.08 -9.56 17.69
N ASP A 161 1.99 -10.89 17.60
CA ASP A 161 3.07 -11.80 17.27
C ASP A 161 2.96 -12.35 15.83
N PHE A 162 1.92 -11.94 15.11
CA PHE A 162 1.65 -12.37 13.74
C PHE A 162 2.28 -11.42 12.73
N GLN A 163 2.98 -11.96 11.74
CA GLN A 163 3.64 -11.19 10.69
C GLN A 163 2.99 -11.49 9.35
N PHE A 164 2.64 -10.46 8.59
CA PHE A 164 2.00 -10.61 7.28
C PHE A 164 2.47 -9.53 6.29
N CYS A 165 2.35 -9.80 4.99
CA CYS A 165 2.58 -8.79 3.95
C CYS A 165 1.27 -8.19 3.46
N THR A 166 1.29 -6.90 3.12
CA THR A 166 0.08 -6.19 2.66
C THR A 166 -0.44 -6.73 1.33
N GLY A 167 0.44 -7.08 0.39
CA GLY A 167 0.04 -7.61 -0.92
C GLY A 167 -0.74 -8.93 -0.84
N ARG A 168 -0.24 -9.93 -0.09
CA ARG A 168 -0.95 -11.21 0.12
C ARG A 168 -2.32 -11.05 0.78
N ASN A 169 -2.48 -9.98 1.57
CA ASN A 169 -3.67 -9.70 2.35
C ASN A 169 -4.50 -8.54 1.78
N ALA A 170 -4.29 -8.18 0.51
CA ALA A 170 -4.95 -7.03 -0.12
C ALA A 170 -6.49 -7.11 -0.03
N ARG A 171 -7.06 -8.31 -0.18
CA ARG A 171 -8.51 -8.54 -0.05
C ARG A 171 -9.02 -8.30 1.37
N GLN A 172 -8.28 -8.75 2.38
CA GLN A 172 -8.61 -8.54 3.79
C GLN A 172 -8.51 -7.06 4.14
N LEU A 173 -7.44 -6.38 3.69
CA LEU A 173 -7.30 -4.94 3.87
C LEU A 173 -8.45 -4.17 3.23
N HIS A 174 -8.85 -4.53 2.00
CA HIS A 174 -10.03 -3.95 1.37
C HIS A 174 -11.29 -4.13 2.23
N ALA A 175 -11.58 -5.35 2.68
CA ALA A 175 -12.77 -5.64 3.49
C ALA A 175 -12.79 -4.88 4.82
N ILE A 176 -11.63 -4.67 5.46
CA ILE A 176 -11.53 -3.83 6.66
C ILE A 176 -11.84 -2.37 6.32
N GLY A 177 -11.30 -1.86 5.21
CA GLY A 177 -11.49 -0.46 4.81
C GLY A 177 -12.92 -0.09 4.42
N GLU A 178 -13.76 -1.08 4.12
CA GLU A 178 -15.19 -0.91 3.85
C GLU A 178 -16.06 -0.89 5.12
N LEU A 179 -15.48 -1.14 6.30
CA LEU A 179 -16.22 -1.11 7.55
C LEU A 179 -16.74 0.28 7.87
N THR A 180 -18.05 0.38 8.09
CA THR A 180 -18.67 1.57 8.68
C THR A 180 -18.54 1.54 10.20
N PRO A 181 -18.57 2.71 10.88
CA PRO A 181 -18.48 2.78 12.34
C PRO A 181 -19.55 1.91 13.03
N GLY A 182 -19.15 1.25 14.11
CA GLY A 182 -19.99 0.34 14.88
C GLY A 182 -20.08 -1.08 14.31
N ASN A 183 -19.69 -1.30 13.05
CA ASN A 183 -19.64 -2.63 12.46
C ASN A 183 -18.31 -3.33 12.72
N GLU A 184 -18.36 -4.65 12.65
CA GLU A 184 -17.20 -5.51 12.77
C GLU A 184 -17.15 -6.55 11.64
N THR A 185 -15.95 -7.05 11.36
CA THR A 185 -15.71 -8.15 10.43
C THR A 185 -14.64 -9.07 11.00
N THR A 186 -14.73 -10.34 10.66
CA THR A 186 -13.69 -11.33 10.95
C THR A 186 -12.89 -11.59 9.69
N ILE A 187 -11.57 -11.40 9.78
CA ILE A 187 -10.64 -11.63 8.69
C ILE A 187 -9.61 -12.69 9.07
N THR A 188 -9.22 -13.50 8.10
CA THR A 188 -8.08 -14.41 8.22
C THR A 188 -6.93 -13.86 7.40
N LEU A 189 -5.86 -13.45 8.09
CA LEU A 189 -4.63 -12.96 7.48
C LEU A 189 -3.69 -14.13 7.20
N GLN A 190 -3.04 -14.09 6.03
CA GLN A 190 -1.99 -15.01 5.62
C GLN A 190 -0.62 -14.49 6.08
N GLY A 191 0.17 -15.37 6.67
CA GLY A 191 1.47 -15.05 7.24
C GLY A 191 2.52 -14.70 6.18
N TRP A 192 3.56 -13.99 6.64
CA TRP A 192 4.73 -13.65 5.83
C TRP A 192 5.56 -14.90 5.50
N GLY A 193 5.80 -15.76 6.50
CA GLY A 193 6.53 -17.02 6.38
C GLY A 193 5.63 -18.24 6.60
N ALA A 194 5.88 -19.31 5.83
CA ALA A 194 5.09 -20.55 5.77
C ALA A 194 3.58 -20.34 5.51
N ASP A 195 2.82 -21.42 5.27
CA ASP A 195 1.36 -21.37 5.10
C ASP A 195 0.63 -21.14 6.44
N THR A 196 1.10 -20.18 7.23
CA THR A 196 0.49 -19.80 8.51
C THR A 196 -0.65 -18.82 8.25
N GLN A 197 -1.70 -18.92 9.06
CA GLN A 197 -2.86 -18.04 9.00
C GLN A 197 -3.34 -17.73 10.42
N GLN A 198 -3.81 -16.51 10.63
CA GLN A 198 -4.40 -16.12 11.90
C GLN A 198 -5.66 -15.29 11.67
N THR A 199 -6.66 -15.53 12.50
CA THR A 199 -7.96 -14.88 12.41
C THR A 199 -8.07 -13.77 13.44
N PHE A 200 -8.60 -12.63 13.02
CA PHE A 200 -8.83 -11.45 13.85
C PHE A 200 -10.23 -10.91 13.59
N THR A 201 -10.84 -10.35 14.63
CA THR A 201 -12.06 -9.56 14.51
C THR A 201 -11.71 -8.10 14.60
N ILE A 202 -12.07 -7.33 13.57
CA ILE A 202 -11.83 -5.90 13.48
C ILE A 202 -13.15 -5.18 13.64
N ARG A 203 -13.24 -4.28 14.63
CA ARG A 203 -14.41 -3.42 14.86
C ARG A 203 -14.04 -1.98 14.56
N CYS A 204 -14.79 -1.35 13.66
CA CYS A 204 -14.61 0.07 13.33
C CYS A 204 -15.24 0.95 14.43
N LEU A 205 -14.45 1.83 15.03
CA LEU A 205 -14.87 2.69 16.14
C LEU A 205 -15.32 4.08 15.68
N LYS A 206 -14.73 4.61 14.60
CA LYS A 206 -14.94 5.98 14.11
C LYS A 206 -14.87 6.03 12.60
N GLU A 207 -15.49 7.06 12.00
CA GLU A 207 -15.36 7.30 10.57
C GLU A 207 -13.90 7.59 10.20
N SER A 208 -13.48 6.99 9.08
CA SER A 208 -12.25 7.38 8.40
C SER A 208 -12.44 8.82 7.92
N LYS A 209 -11.70 9.78 8.47
CA LYS A 209 -11.82 11.18 8.03
C LYS A 209 -11.47 11.27 6.54
N SER A 210 -12.43 11.73 5.74
CA SER A 210 -12.29 12.05 4.32
C SER A 210 -11.47 13.31 4.10
#